data_AF-A0A7C4YUI6-F1
#
_entry.id   AF-A0A7C4YUI6-F1
#
_cell.length_a   1.000
_cell.length_b   1.000
_cell.length_c   1.000
_cell.angle_alpha   90.00
_cell.angle_beta   90.00
_cell.angle_gamma   90.00
#
_symmetry.space_group_name_H-M   'P 1'
#
loop_
_entity.id
_entity.type
_entity.pdbx_description
1 polymer ?
#
loop_
_entity_poly.entity_id
_entity_poly.type
_entity_poly.pdbx_seq_one_letter_code
_entity_poly.pdbx_strand_id
1 'polypeptide(L)'
;MTTDEKVELGQKIAGQLEKVNLSEWSRWCSYATKHGLEKAIKFAQVMEGSVSLRKGPKESYKKIFQMLEWSGEELKRLQPDELAEVLGYARQAIVAKEPRGGD
;
A
#
# COMPACT_ATOMS: atom_id res chain seq x y z
N MET A 1 -3.02 -6.59 -17.58
CA MET A 1 -1.62 -6.11 -17.52
C MET A 1 -0.65 -7.28 -17.65
N THR A 2 0.52 -7.04 -18.23
CA THR A 2 1.65 -7.98 -18.23
C THR A 2 2.31 -8.03 -16.85
N THR A 3 3.14 -9.04 -16.59
CA THR A 3 3.90 -9.14 -15.33
C THR A 3 4.84 -7.93 -15.14
N ASP A 4 5.53 -7.50 -16.19
CA ASP A 4 6.48 -6.38 -16.13
C ASP A 4 5.77 -5.07 -15.78
N GLU A 5 4.59 -4.82 -16.37
CA GLU A 5 3.76 -3.65 -16.04
C GLU A 5 3.33 -3.67 -14.56
N LYS A 6 2.95 -4.83 -14.03
CA LYS A 6 2.55 -4.98 -12.62
C LYS A 6 3.73 -4.76 -11.69
N VAL A 7 4.93 -5.25 -12.05
CA VAL A 7 6.17 -5.03 -11.29
C VAL A 7 6.52 -3.54 -11.29
N GLU A 8 6.47 -2.87 -12.44
CA GLU A 8 6.76 -1.44 -12.56
C GLU A 8 5.79 -0.61 -11.70
N LEU A 9 4.49 -0.91 -11.76
CA LEU A 9 3.49 -0.25 -10.92
C LEU A 9 3.75 -0.49 -9.42
N GLY A 10 4.09 -1.72 -9.03
CA GLY A 10 4.49 -2.05 -7.66
C GLY A 10 5.70 -1.23 -7.19
N GLN A 11 6.72 -1.06 -8.04
CA GLN A 11 7.90 -0.24 -7.74
C GLN A 11 7.56 1.25 -7.59
N LYS A 12 6.67 1.79 -8.44
CA LYS A 12 6.17 3.17 -8.34
C LYS A 12 5.46 3.40 -7.01
N ILE A 13 4.55 2.50 -6.64
CA ILE A 13 3.83 2.53 -5.36
C ILE A 13 4.83 2.51 -4.19
N ALA A 14 5.79 1.59 -4.21
CA ALA A 14 6.82 1.50 -3.18
C ALA A 14 7.67 2.77 -3.06
N GLY A 15 7.86 3.53 -4.14
CA GLY A 15 8.52 4.84 -4.12
C GLY A 15 7.76 5.90 -3.32
N GLN A 16 6.45 5.78 -3.19
CA GLN A 16 5.62 6.71 -2.43
C GLN A 16 5.44 6.28 -0.96
N LEU A 17 5.86 5.05 -0.63
CA LEU A 17 5.65 4.43 0.68
C LEU A 17 6.94 4.33 1.52
N GLU A 18 7.86 5.29 1.37
CA GLU A 18 9.09 5.31 2.17
C GLU A 18 8.79 5.28 3.68
N LYS A 19 9.47 4.42 4.44
CA LYS A 19 9.29 4.26 5.89
C LYS A 19 7.83 3.94 6.29
N VAL A 20 7.07 3.28 5.43
CA VAL A 20 5.78 2.70 5.82
C VAL A 20 6.03 1.48 6.71
N ASN A 21 5.26 1.32 7.77
CA ASN A 21 5.34 0.09 8.55
C ASN A 21 4.80 -1.09 7.73
N LEU A 22 5.64 -2.12 7.49
CA LEU A 22 5.28 -3.30 6.70
C LEU A 22 4.07 -4.07 7.25
N SER A 23 3.86 -4.07 8.58
CA SER A 23 2.70 -4.71 9.19
C SER A 23 1.41 -3.95 8.88
N GLU A 24 1.44 -2.62 8.87
CA GLU A 24 0.28 -1.79 8.50
C GLU A 24 0.00 -1.86 7.00
N TRP A 25 1.06 -1.89 6.16
CA TRP A 25 0.91 -2.18 4.73
C TRP A 25 0.22 -3.52 4.50
N SER A 26 0.71 -4.59 5.14
CA SER A 26 0.15 -5.94 4.98
C SER A 26 -1.30 -6.03 5.47
N ARG A 27 -1.62 -5.33 6.58
CA ARG A 27 -2.99 -5.21 7.09
C ARG A 27 -3.91 -4.51 6.10
N TRP A 28 -3.45 -3.39 5.54
CA TRP A 28 -4.22 -2.65 4.54
C TRP A 28 -4.42 -3.46 3.26
N CYS A 29 -3.38 -4.13 2.74
CA CYS A 29 -3.50 -5.01 1.58
C CYS A 29 -4.50 -6.14 1.81
N SER A 30 -4.47 -6.77 2.99
CA SER A 30 -5.43 -7.82 3.35
C SER A 30 -6.87 -7.29 3.40
N TYR A 31 -7.05 -6.05 3.86
CA TYR A 31 -8.35 -5.39 3.83
C TYR A 31 -8.80 -5.10 2.39
N ALA A 32 -7.89 -4.62 1.54
CA ALA A 32 -8.16 -4.31 0.14
C ALA A 32 -8.54 -5.53 -0.69
N THR A 33 -7.81 -6.64 -0.55
CA THR A 33 -8.12 -7.88 -1.27
C THR A 33 -9.44 -8.50 -0.81
N LYS A 34 -9.79 -8.38 0.48
CA LYS A 34 -11.03 -8.94 1.03
C LYS A 34 -12.27 -8.08 0.75
N HIS A 35 -12.13 -6.75 0.75
CA HIS A 35 -13.26 -5.83 0.75
C HIS A 35 -13.35 -4.93 -0.49
N GLY A 36 -12.36 -5.01 -1.37
CA GLY A 36 -12.24 -4.14 -2.54
C GLY A 36 -11.55 -2.82 -2.23
N LEU A 37 -10.97 -2.24 -3.28
CA LEU A 37 -10.12 -1.05 -3.17
C LEU A 37 -10.85 0.19 -2.66
N GLU A 38 -12.11 0.41 -3.06
CA GLU A 38 -12.88 1.57 -2.60
C GLU A 38 -13.06 1.60 -1.07
N LYS A 39 -13.35 0.43 -0.48
CA LYS A 39 -13.44 0.30 0.98
C LYS A 39 -12.07 0.46 1.62
N ALA A 40 -11.01 -0.02 0.98
CA ALA A 40 -9.64 0.14 1.49
C ALA A 40 -9.15 1.59 1.49
N ILE A 41 -9.56 2.40 0.50
CA ILE A 41 -9.30 3.84 0.48
C ILE A 41 -9.95 4.52 1.68
N LYS A 42 -11.24 4.25 1.91
CA LYS A 42 -11.97 4.77 3.09
C LYS A 42 -11.34 4.28 4.40
N PHE A 43 -10.91 3.03 4.45
CA PHE A 43 -10.22 2.47 5.60
C PHE A 43 -8.92 3.23 5.90
N ALA A 44 -8.07 3.48 4.89
CA ALA A 44 -6.86 4.27 5.08
C ALA A 44 -7.15 5.69 5.56
N GLN A 45 -8.16 6.35 4.98
CA GLN A 45 -8.61 7.69 5.38
C GLN A 45 -9.03 7.74 6.87
N VAL A 46 -9.85 6.78 7.31
CA VAL A 46 -10.30 6.68 8.71
C VAL A 46 -9.11 6.43 9.63
N MET A 47 -8.20 5.53 9.25
CA MET A 47 -7.05 5.17 10.07
C MET A 47 -6.04 6.31 10.19
N GLU A 48 -5.79 7.08 9.12
CA GLU A 48 -4.97 8.31 9.20
C GLU A 48 -5.54 9.31 10.20
N GLY A 49 -6.87 9.46 10.29
CA GLY A 49 -7.52 10.38 11.22
C GLY A 49 -7.63 9.86 12.66
N SER A 50 -7.48 8.55 12.88
CA SER A 50 -7.82 7.90 14.14
C SER A 50 -7.04 8.43 15.36
N VAL A 51 -7.76 8.78 16.42
CA VAL A 51 -7.17 9.20 17.71
C VAL A 51 -6.60 8.03 18.51
N SER A 52 -7.02 6.81 18.20
CA SER A 52 -6.61 5.59 18.91
C SER A 52 -5.28 5.01 18.38
N LEU A 53 -4.78 5.49 17.25
CA LEU A 53 -3.51 5.03 16.68
C LEU A 53 -2.33 5.82 17.24
N ARG A 54 -1.25 5.10 17.54
CA ARG A 54 0.06 5.69 17.81
C ARG A 54 0.61 6.35 16.53
N LYS A 55 1.60 7.23 16.71
CA LYS A 55 2.21 8.03 15.63
C LYS A 55 2.67 7.18 14.43
N GLY A 56 3.40 6.08 14.66
CA GLY A 56 3.95 5.24 13.57
C GLY A 56 2.88 4.64 12.63
N PRO A 57 1.89 3.89 13.16
CA PRO A 57 0.77 3.40 12.34
C PRO A 57 -0.01 4.54 11.65
N LYS A 58 -0.25 5.65 12.36
CA LYS A 58 -0.96 6.81 11.80
C LYS A 58 -0.25 7.40 10.59
N GLU A 59 1.07 7.59 10.69
CA GLU A 59 1.92 8.04 9.58
C GLU A 59 1.96 7.03 8.42
N SER A 60 1.86 5.73 8.72
CA SER A 60 1.79 4.70 7.68
C SER A 60 0.48 4.79 6.90
N TYR A 61 -0.67 4.89 7.58
CA TYR A 61 -1.96 5.05 6.91
C TYR A 61 -2.09 6.37 6.16
N LYS A 62 -1.47 7.45 6.66
CA LYS A 62 -1.34 8.70 5.91
C LYS A 62 -0.66 8.52 4.56
N LYS A 63 0.51 7.88 4.55
CA LYS A 63 1.26 7.61 3.30
C LYS A 63 0.48 6.70 2.35
N ILE A 64 -0.18 5.67 2.89
CA ILE A 64 -1.04 4.79 2.11
C ILE A 64 -2.19 5.59 1.50
N PHE A 65 -2.86 6.45 2.25
CA PHE A 65 -3.95 7.28 1.74
C PHE A 65 -3.47 8.25 0.64
N GLN A 66 -2.35 8.94 0.86
CA GLN A 66 -1.75 9.84 -0.14
C GLN A 66 -1.32 9.10 -1.42
N MET A 67 -0.74 7.90 -1.30
CA MET A 67 -0.39 7.05 -2.45
C MET A 67 -1.64 6.67 -3.26
N LEU A 68 -2.76 6.40 -2.58
CA LEU A 68 -4.03 6.08 -3.23
C LEU A 68 -4.67 7.29 -3.90
N GLU A 69 -4.42 8.52 -3.44
CA GLU A 69 -4.86 9.71 -4.17
C GLU A 69 -4.12 9.86 -5.50
N TRP A 70 -2.86 9.43 -5.58
CA TRP A 70 -2.04 9.51 -6.79
C TRP A 70 -2.27 8.34 -7.76
N SER A 71 -2.35 7.11 -7.24
CA SER A 71 -2.43 5.89 -8.07
C SER A 71 -3.80 5.21 -8.04
N GLY A 72 -4.75 5.74 -7.28
CA GLY A 72 -6.04 5.09 -7.01
C GLY A 72 -6.87 4.82 -8.26
N GLU A 73 -6.85 5.72 -9.25
CA GLU A 73 -7.58 5.51 -10.51
C GLU A 73 -6.98 4.39 -11.36
N GLU A 74 -5.65 4.23 -11.34
CA GLU A 74 -4.97 3.11 -12.00
C GLU A 74 -5.28 1.80 -11.27
N LEU A 75 -5.18 1.80 -9.95
CA LEU A 75 -5.48 0.64 -9.11
C LEU A 75 -6.95 0.19 -9.18
N LYS A 76 -7.90 1.12 -9.36
CA LYS A 76 -9.34 0.81 -9.51
C LYS A 76 -9.66 0.05 -10.81
N ARG A 77 -8.81 0.17 -11.83
CA ARG A 77 -9.00 -0.49 -13.13
C ARG A 77 -8.49 -1.93 -13.14
N LEU A 78 -7.71 -2.31 -12.13
CA LEU A 78 -7.15 -3.65 -11.99
C LEU A 78 -8.23 -4.66 -11.62
N GLN A 79 -8.12 -5.85 -12.18
CA GLN A 79 -8.87 -7.00 -11.67
C GLN A 79 -8.36 -7.39 -10.27
N PRO A 80 -9.16 -8.07 -9.44
CA PRO A 80 -8.79 -8.38 -8.05
C PRO A 80 -7.46 -9.15 -7.89
N ASP A 81 -7.19 -10.06 -8.81
CA ASP A 81 -5.95 -10.84 -8.94
C ASP A 81 -4.76 -9.96 -9.36
N GLU A 82 -4.95 -9.09 -10.34
CA GLU A 82 -3.92 -8.11 -10.74
C GLU A 82 -3.58 -7.13 -9.61
N LEU A 83 -4.59 -6.66 -8.87
CA LEU A 83 -4.42 -5.81 -7.70
C LEU A 83 -3.60 -6.55 -6.63
N ALA A 84 -3.94 -7.80 -6.32
CA ALA A 84 -3.20 -8.58 -5.32
C ALA A 84 -1.71 -8.75 -5.70
N GLU A 85 -1.42 -9.01 -6.98
CA GLU A 85 -0.04 -9.11 -7.48
C GLU A 85 0.72 -7.78 -7.37
N VAL A 86 0.12 -6.67 -7.83
CA VAL A 86 0.72 -5.32 -7.74
C VAL A 86 1.04 -4.95 -6.29
N LEU A 87 0.11 -5.21 -5.36
CA LEU A 87 0.33 -4.98 -3.93
C LEU A 87 1.44 -5.87 -3.34
N GLY A 88 1.56 -7.10 -3.85
CA GLY A 88 2.66 -8.01 -3.53
C GLY A 88 4.02 -7.50 -4.01
N TYR A 89 4.10 -7.05 -5.26
CA TYR A 89 5.33 -6.46 -5.81
C TYR A 89 5.72 -5.17 -5.09
N ALA A 90 4.75 -4.32 -4.75
CA ALA A 90 5.00 -3.14 -3.92
C ALA A 90 5.61 -3.52 -2.55
N ARG A 91 5.09 -4.56 -1.89
CA ARG A 91 5.67 -5.08 -0.64
C ARG A 91 7.13 -5.50 -0.83
N GLN A 92 7.43 -6.27 -1.88
CA GLN A 92 8.80 -6.71 -2.17
C GLN A 92 9.73 -5.52 -2.41
N ALA A 93 9.29 -4.51 -3.15
CA ALA A 93 10.06 -3.31 -3.42
C ALA A 93 10.26 -2.43 -2.17
N ILE A 94 9.29 -2.34 -1.26
CA ILE A 94 9.47 -1.65 0.05
C ILE A 94 10.57 -2.35 0.85
N VAL A 95 10.50 -3.68 0.97
CA VAL A 95 11.50 -4.48 1.70
C VAL A 95 12.90 -4.33 1.09
N ALA A 96 13.01 -4.28 -0.23
CA ALA A 96 14.29 -4.12 -0.91
C ALA A 96 14.91 -2.73 -0.71
N LYS A 97 14.09 -1.70 -0.45
CA LYS A 97 14.54 -0.32 -0.23
C LYS A 97 14.95 -0.03 1.22
N GLU A 98 14.46 -0.80 2.18
CA GLU A 98 14.93 -0.67 3.56
C GLU A 98 16.34 -1.29 3.67
N PRO A 99 17.36 -0.50 4.04
CA PRO A 99 18.68 -1.06 4.27
C PRO A 99 18.57 -2.12 5.37
N ARG A 100 19.01 -3.35 5.07
CA ARG A 100 19.16 -4.39 6.09
C ARG A 100 20.13 -3.84 7.17
N GLY A 101 19.61 -3.38 8.29
CA GLY A 101 20.41 -2.78 9.35
C GLY A 101 19.62 -2.57 10.62
N GLY A 102 19.74 -3.51 11.55
CA GLY A 102 19.18 -3.45 12.89
C GLY A 102 19.36 -4.75 13.67
N ASP A 103 20.57 -5.31 13.63
CA ASP A 103 21.14 -6.12 14.73
C ASP A 103 22.24 -5.28 15.39
#